data_AF-A0A971GDT2-F1
#
_entry.id   AF-A0A971GDT2-F1
#
_cell.length_a   1.000
_cell.length_b   1.000
_cell.length_c   1.000
_cell.angle_alpha   90.00
_cell.angle_beta   90.00
_cell.angle_gamma   90.00
#
_symmetry.space_group_name_H-M   'P 1'
#
loop_
_entity.id
_entity.type
_entity.pdbx_description
1 polymer ?
#
loop_
_entity_poly.entity_id
_entity_poly.type
_entity_poly.pdbx_seq_one_letter_code
_entity_poly.pdbx_strand_id
1 'polypeptide(L)'
;MKRIMVVLLLCAVLAPLASAPILLDLIGLGLDVATTKRSSAVIVEGETITLGGSSVKAMKKSLAEFDFTTVEFSDRLAIYEEAKTNITWPVFKNLLLGFGSGSKSQGDRGGALVGTLLDSTAVTTLGVGLSLYLIDFLFVAPWGAIGNPSYNHLENSDDELMQIAGGLVIGGLIGLGASRIIQAVLPISYGARHNKALRDGLGIQKDGSDGFALSVALVPVLSADRELSLGFAVASRVSF
;
A
#
# COMPACT_ATOMS: atom_id res chain seq x y z
N MET A 1 17.43 -35.58 4.67
CA MET A 1 16.22 -35.84 3.84
C MET A 1 14.91 -35.62 4.59
N LYS A 2 14.65 -36.23 5.76
CA LYS A 2 13.37 -36.08 6.48
C LYS A 2 13.07 -34.64 6.95
N ARG A 3 14.08 -33.86 7.38
CA ARG A 3 13.93 -32.45 7.81
C ARG A 3 13.55 -31.51 6.65
N ILE A 4 14.20 -31.64 5.50
CA ILE A 4 13.89 -30.87 4.28
C ILE A 4 12.48 -31.16 3.77
N MET A 5 12.03 -32.42 3.87
CA MET A 5 10.68 -32.82 3.45
C MET A 5 9.60 -32.23 4.37
N VAL A 6 9.85 -32.12 5.67
CA VAL A 6 8.95 -31.46 6.63
C VAL A 6 8.90 -29.96 6.38
N VAL A 7 10.04 -29.30 6.14
CA VAL A 7 10.10 -27.86 5.81
C VAL A 7 9.38 -27.56 4.49
N LEU A 8 9.58 -28.37 3.45
CA LEU A 8 8.87 -28.22 2.16
C LEU A 8 7.37 -28.43 2.30
N LEU A 9 6.94 -29.42 3.09
CA LEU A 9 5.53 -29.71 3.33
C LEU A 9 4.88 -28.62 4.20
N LEU A 10 5.62 -28.02 5.13
CA LEU A 10 5.16 -26.90 5.95
C LEU A 10 5.08 -25.59 5.15
N CYS A 11 6.07 -25.29 4.29
CA CYS A 11 6.02 -24.17 3.36
C CYS A 11 4.84 -24.31 2.38
N ALA A 12 4.54 -25.53 1.92
CA ALA A 12 3.37 -25.80 1.09
C ALA A 12 2.04 -25.62 1.83
N VAL A 13 2.01 -25.81 3.16
CA VAL A 13 0.81 -25.61 4.01
C VAL A 13 0.65 -24.15 4.46
N LEU A 14 1.74 -23.39 4.57
CA LEU A 14 1.72 -21.96 4.93
C LEU A 14 1.53 -21.02 3.72
N ALA A 15 1.92 -21.44 2.51
CA ALA A 15 1.73 -20.66 1.28
C ALA A 15 0.27 -20.27 0.96
N PRO A 16 -0.76 -21.11 1.21
CA PRO A 16 -2.16 -20.74 0.98
C PRO A 16 -2.71 -19.70 1.97
N LEU A 17 -2.14 -19.60 3.17
CA LEU A 17 -2.56 -18.61 4.18
C LEU A 17 -2.10 -17.18 3.82
N ALA A 18 -1.09 -17.05 2.96
CA ALA A 18 -0.53 -15.76 2.54
C ALA A 18 -1.29 -15.07 1.39
N SER A 19 -2.03 -15.83 0.55
CA SER A 19 -2.70 -15.29 -0.66
C SER A 19 -4.19 -15.03 -0.49
N ALA A 20 -4.85 -15.70 0.46
CA ALA A 20 -6.26 -15.48 0.80
C ALA A 20 -6.61 -14.03 1.18
N PRO A 21 -5.82 -13.28 1.98
CA PRO A 21 -6.18 -11.91 2.35
C PRO A 21 -6.15 -10.95 1.16
N ILE A 22 -5.26 -11.15 0.18
CA ILE A 22 -5.10 -10.25 -0.97
C ILE A 22 -6.34 -10.28 -1.87
N LEU A 23 -6.90 -11.47 -2.13
CA LEU A 23 -8.11 -11.61 -2.95
C LEU A 23 -9.36 -11.06 -2.26
N LEU A 24 -9.52 -11.32 -0.96
CA LEU A 24 -10.60 -10.77 -0.15
C LEU A 24 -10.52 -9.23 -0.05
N ASP A 25 -9.31 -8.70 0.14
CA ASP A 25 -9.08 -7.25 0.13
C ASP A 25 -9.37 -6.66 -1.26
N LEU A 26 -9.01 -7.33 -2.36
CA LEU A 26 -9.33 -6.86 -3.72
C LEU A 26 -10.84 -6.73 -3.93
N ILE A 27 -11.60 -7.73 -3.49
CA ILE A 27 -13.07 -7.76 -3.58
C ILE A 27 -13.66 -6.67 -2.68
N GLY A 28 -13.17 -6.54 -1.44
CA GLY A 28 -13.58 -5.49 -0.52
C GLY A 28 -13.25 -4.08 -1.02
N LEU A 29 -12.14 -3.91 -1.75
CA LEU A 29 -11.73 -2.65 -2.37
C LEU A 29 -12.67 -2.26 -3.52
N GLY A 30 -13.11 -3.25 -4.32
CA GLY A 30 -14.14 -3.04 -5.34
C GLY A 30 -15.49 -2.62 -4.74
N LEU A 31 -15.89 -3.24 -3.63
CA LEU A 31 -17.17 -3.00 -2.97
C LEU A 31 -17.22 -1.66 -2.22
N ASP A 32 -16.21 -1.33 -1.40
CA ASP A 32 -16.19 -0.07 -0.62
C ASP A 32 -16.15 1.18 -1.51
N VAL A 33 -15.47 1.08 -2.64
CA VAL A 33 -15.39 2.14 -3.64
C VAL A 33 -16.75 2.43 -4.27
N ALA A 34 -17.57 1.41 -4.51
CA ALA A 34 -18.93 1.62 -5.02
C ALA A 34 -19.83 2.37 -4.02
N THR A 35 -19.44 2.39 -2.74
CA THR A 35 -20.24 2.97 -1.65
C THR A 35 -19.71 4.31 -1.11
N THR A 36 -18.60 4.83 -1.66
CA THR A 36 -17.96 6.03 -1.10
C THR A 36 -18.78 7.30 -1.44
N LYS A 37 -19.54 7.79 -0.46
CA LYS A 37 -20.32 9.05 -0.51
C LYS A 37 -19.42 10.28 -0.46
N ARG A 38 -18.78 10.64 -1.57
CA ARG A 38 -18.08 11.94 -1.72
C ARG A 38 -18.37 12.59 -3.08
N SER A 39 -19.61 12.51 -3.54
CA SER A 39 -20.05 13.21 -4.74
C SER A 39 -20.71 14.53 -4.37
N SER A 40 -20.15 15.64 -4.81
CA SER A 40 -20.90 16.90 -4.93
C SER A 40 -21.69 16.83 -6.24
N ALA A 41 -23.01 16.96 -6.16
CA ALA A 41 -23.89 16.94 -7.32
C ALA A 41 -24.05 18.37 -7.83
N VAL A 42 -23.56 18.63 -9.04
CA VAL A 42 -23.59 19.94 -9.68
C VAL A 42 -24.50 19.86 -10.89
N ILE A 43 -25.42 20.82 -11.03
CA ILE A 43 -26.26 20.92 -12.21
C ILE A 43 -25.53 21.81 -13.22
N VAL A 44 -25.16 21.25 -14.37
CA VAL A 44 -24.56 21.98 -15.48
C VAL A 44 -25.39 21.66 -16.71
N GLU A 45 -25.81 22.70 -17.45
CA GLU A 45 -26.63 22.55 -18.66
C GLU A 45 -27.93 21.76 -18.47
N GLY A 46 -28.47 21.73 -17.24
CA GLY A 46 -29.67 20.96 -16.89
C GLY A 46 -29.42 19.49 -16.55
N GLU A 47 -28.19 19.01 -16.67
CA GLU A 47 -27.78 17.66 -16.24
C GLU A 47 -27.11 17.69 -14.86
N THR A 48 -27.40 16.68 -14.03
CA THR A 48 -26.76 16.54 -12.71
C THR A 48 -25.49 15.72 -12.84
N ILE A 49 -24.34 16.35 -12.61
CA ILE A 49 -23.01 15.76 -12.68
C ILE A 49 -22.48 15.59 -11.26
N THR A 50 -22.06 14.37 -10.92
CA THR A 50 -21.37 14.11 -9.66
C THR A 50 -19.86 14.34 -9.80
N LEU A 51 -19.35 15.39 -9.16
CA LEU A 51 -17.94 15.68 -9.02
C LEU A 51 -17.45 15.17 -7.65
N GLY A 52 -16.41 14.33 -7.65
CA GLY A 52 -15.90 13.67 -6.45
C GLY A 52 -16.39 12.23 -6.29
N GLY A 53 -15.66 11.43 -5.50
CA GLY A 53 -15.90 9.98 -5.33
C GLY A 53 -15.54 9.12 -6.56
N SER A 54 -15.23 9.74 -7.70
CA SER A 54 -14.81 9.07 -8.93
C SER A 54 -13.29 9.14 -9.14
N SER A 55 -12.75 8.22 -9.94
CA SER A 55 -11.32 8.23 -10.27
C SER A 55 -10.94 9.53 -10.99
N VAL A 56 -9.70 10.01 -10.82
CA VAL A 56 -9.19 11.20 -11.52
C VAL A 56 -9.45 11.17 -13.03
N LYS A 57 -9.37 9.98 -13.66
CA LYS A 57 -9.66 9.81 -15.08
C LYS A 57 -11.14 10.04 -15.40
N ALA A 58 -12.05 9.49 -14.60
CA ALA A 58 -13.49 9.68 -14.77
C ALA A 58 -13.87 11.15 -14.56
N MET A 59 -13.36 11.77 -13.49
CA MET A 59 -13.56 13.19 -13.22
C MET A 59 -13.06 14.07 -14.38
N LYS A 60 -11.84 13.84 -14.88
CA LYS A 60 -11.31 14.56 -16.05
C LYS A 60 -12.18 14.40 -17.30
N LYS A 61 -12.77 13.22 -17.50
CA LYS A 61 -13.69 12.98 -18.61
C LYS A 61 -14.93 13.86 -18.46
N SER A 62 -15.58 13.84 -17.30
CA SER A 62 -16.76 14.68 -17.03
C SER A 62 -16.44 16.17 -17.14
N LEU A 63 -15.31 16.63 -16.58
CA LEU A 63 -14.89 18.03 -16.69
C LEU A 63 -14.53 18.48 -18.11
N ALA A 64 -14.24 17.54 -19.03
CA ALA A 64 -13.98 17.83 -20.43
C ALA A 64 -15.25 17.78 -21.29
N GLU A 65 -16.32 17.15 -20.79
CA GLU A 65 -17.58 16.93 -21.49
C GLU A 65 -18.56 18.11 -21.30
N PHE A 66 -18.45 18.83 -20.18
CA PHE A 66 -19.33 19.95 -19.83
C PHE A 66 -18.56 21.26 -19.64
N ASP A 67 -19.15 22.37 -20.06
CA ASP A 67 -18.55 23.70 -19.87
C ASP A 67 -18.96 24.30 -18.52
N PHE A 68 -18.10 24.10 -17.52
CA PHE A 68 -18.30 24.65 -16.18
C PHE A 68 -18.16 26.18 -16.14
N THR A 69 -17.64 26.85 -17.18
CA THR A 69 -17.54 28.32 -17.17
C THR A 69 -18.90 29.02 -17.23
N THR A 70 -19.95 28.28 -17.58
CA THR A 70 -21.35 28.73 -17.51
C THR A 70 -21.85 28.92 -16.07
N VAL A 71 -21.18 28.30 -15.08
CA VAL A 71 -21.48 28.41 -13.66
C VAL A 71 -20.73 29.62 -13.06
N GLU A 72 -21.38 30.34 -12.13
CA GLU A 72 -20.78 31.51 -11.48
C GLU A 72 -19.46 31.13 -10.79
N PHE A 73 -18.48 32.04 -10.78
CA PHE A 73 -17.18 31.78 -10.14
C PHE A 73 -17.30 31.44 -8.64
N SER A 74 -18.22 32.09 -7.92
CA SER A 74 -18.52 31.83 -6.51
C SER A 74 -18.98 30.39 -6.29
N ASP A 75 -19.90 29.90 -7.11
CA ASP A 75 -20.40 28.53 -7.10
C ASP A 75 -19.30 27.51 -7.47
N ARG A 76 -18.47 27.81 -8.47
CA ARG A 76 -17.32 26.97 -8.84
C ARG A 76 -16.31 26.82 -7.71
N LEU A 77 -16.06 27.89 -6.97
CA LEU A 77 -15.17 27.85 -5.81
C LEU A 77 -15.78 27.02 -4.66
N ALA A 78 -17.08 27.14 -4.42
CA ALA A 78 -17.79 26.32 -3.42
C ALA A 78 -17.73 24.82 -3.78
N ILE A 79 -17.95 24.48 -5.06
CA ILE A 79 -17.82 23.12 -5.58
C ILE A 79 -16.40 22.59 -5.38
N TYR A 80 -15.39 23.40 -5.68
CA TYR A 80 -14.00 23.02 -5.46
C TYR A 80 -13.71 22.74 -3.98
N GLU A 81 -14.14 23.62 -3.09
CA GLU A 81 -13.92 23.47 -1.64
C GLU A 81 -14.64 22.23 -1.06
N GLU A 82 -15.80 21.87 -1.60
CA GLU A 82 -16.54 20.68 -1.20
C GLU A 82 -15.94 19.39 -1.78
N ALA A 83 -15.58 19.39 -3.07
CA ALA A 83 -15.14 18.19 -3.78
C ALA A 83 -13.62 17.93 -3.66
N LYS A 84 -12.82 18.89 -3.20
CA LYS A 84 -11.37 18.68 -3.01
C LYS A 84 -11.10 17.54 -2.03
N THR A 85 -10.08 16.76 -2.35
CA THR A 85 -9.60 15.70 -1.47
C THR A 85 -8.69 16.26 -0.38
N ASN A 86 -9.04 15.97 0.87
CA ASN A 86 -8.16 16.18 2.02
C ASN A 86 -7.03 15.14 1.99
N ILE A 87 -5.78 15.61 1.95
CA ILE A 87 -4.56 14.78 1.90
C ILE A 87 -4.13 14.34 3.29
N THR A 88 -4.21 15.22 4.29
CA THR A 88 -3.60 15.04 5.60
C THR A 88 -4.13 13.80 6.32
N TRP A 89 -5.45 13.63 6.39
CA TRP A 89 -6.05 12.49 7.09
C TRP A 89 -5.72 11.13 6.44
N PRO A 90 -5.82 10.97 5.11
CA PRO A 90 -5.30 9.80 4.42
C PRO A 90 -3.84 9.48 4.71
N VAL A 91 -2.93 10.47 4.75
CA VAL A 91 -1.51 10.25 5.10
C VAL A 91 -1.39 9.65 6.49
N PHE A 92 -2.06 10.23 7.49
CA PHE A 92 -2.06 9.69 8.85
C PHE A 92 -2.62 8.27 8.93
N LYS A 93 -3.72 7.97 8.23
CA LYS A 93 -4.28 6.62 8.17
C LYS A 93 -3.31 5.61 7.60
N ASN A 94 -2.62 5.95 6.51
CA ASN A 94 -1.62 5.07 5.91
C ASN A 94 -0.40 4.87 6.82
N LEU A 95 0.00 5.87 7.58
CA LEU A 95 1.08 5.76 8.56
C LEU A 95 0.70 4.92 9.79
N LEU A 96 -0.54 5.07 10.30
CA LEU A 96 -0.97 4.40 11.53
C LEU A 96 -1.52 3.00 11.30
N LEU A 97 -2.39 2.84 10.31
CA LEU A 97 -3.08 1.58 10.03
C LEU A 97 -2.38 0.77 8.94
N GLY A 98 -1.87 1.45 7.90
CA GLY A 98 -1.31 0.79 6.72
C GLY A 98 -2.37 0.22 5.79
N PHE A 99 -1.99 -0.84 5.06
CA PHE A 99 -2.75 -1.60 4.08
C PHE A 99 -3.47 -0.71 3.05
N GLY A 100 -2.86 0.43 2.72
CA GLY A 100 -3.43 1.38 1.79
C GLY A 100 -4.75 2.02 2.25
N SER A 101 -5.10 1.91 3.54
CA SER A 101 -6.35 2.39 4.13
C SER A 101 -6.60 3.89 3.94
N GLY A 102 -5.53 4.69 4.01
CA GLY A 102 -5.53 6.11 3.70
C GLY A 102 -5.88 6.36 2.24
N SER A 103 -5.16 5.70 1.33
CA SER A 103 -5.43 5.76 -0.12
C SER A 103 -6.87 5.35 -0.44
N LYS A 104 -7.38 4.28 0.19
CA LYS A 104 -8.77 3.84 0.07
C LYS A 104 -9.76 4.92 0.50
N SER A 105 -9.50 5.59 1.63
CA SER A 105 -10.39 6.64 2.17
C SER A 105 -10.51 7.91 1.30
N GLN A 106 -9.61 8.10 0.34
CA GLN A 106 -9.66 9.18 -0.63
C GLN A 106 -9.97 8.71 -2.07
N GLY A 107 -10.32 7.44 -2.27
CA GLY A 107 -10.66 6.89 -3.58
C GLY A 107 -9.45 6.57 -4.48
N ASP A 108 -8.24 6.51 -3.93
CA ASP A 108 -7.04 6.07 -4.64
C ASP A 108 -6.90 4.55 -4.63
N ARG A 109 -7.48 3.89 -5.64
CA ARG A 109 -7.45 2.43 -5.78
C ARG A 109 -6.03 1.88 -5.97
N GLY A 110 -5.22 2.59 -6.74
CA GLY A 110 -3.85 2.17 -7.04
C GLY A 110 -3.00 2.20 -5.78
N GLY A 111 -3.04 3.30 -5.04
CA GLY A 111 -2.35 3.40 -3.76
C GLY A 111 -2.87 2.43 -2.71
N ALA A 112 -4.18 2.15 -2.71
CA ALA A 112 -4.77 1.19 -1.80
C ALA A 112 -4.24 -0.24 -2.05
N LEU A 113 -4.27 -0.69 -3.31
CA LEU A 113 -3.72 -1.99 -3.72
C LEU A 113 -2.24 -2.14 -3.41
N VAL A 114 -1.45 -1.11 -3.73
CA VAL A 114 -0.02 -1.09 -3.43
C VAL A 114 0.23 -1.22 -1.93
N GLY A 115 -0.50 -0.46 -1.11
CA GLY A 115 -0.38 -0.53 0.34
C GLY A 115 -0.72 -1.91 0.90
N THR A 116 -1.83 -2.51 0.45
CA THR A 116 -2.21 -3.88 0.82
C THR A 116 -1.14 -4.89 0.45
N LEU A 117 -0.60 -4.83 -0.77
CA LEU A 117 0.41 -5.78 -1.25
C LEU A 117 1.71 -5.69 -0.43
N LEU A 118 2.22 -4.47 -0.23
CA LEU A 118 3.46 -4.24 0.52
C LEU A 118 3.33 -4.74 1.96
N ASP A 119 2.23 -4.39 2.64
CA ASP A 119 2.05 -4.78 4.04
C ASP A 119 1.77 -6.28 4.18
N SER A 120 0.96 -6.87 3.30
CA SER A 120 0.69 -8.31 3.34
C SER A 120 1.97 -9.11 3.13
N THR A 121 2.82 -8.67 2.21
CA THR A 121 4.13 -9.31 1.96
C THR A 121 5.01 -9.19 3.19
N ALA A 122 5.16 -7.99 3.77
CA ALA A 122 6.03 -7.79 4.91
C ALA A 122 5.55 -8.52 6.18
N VAL A 123 4.24 -8.52 6.45
CA VAL A 123 3.63 -9.29 7.54
C VAL A 123 3.81 -10.79 7.31
N THR A 124 3.66 -11.27 6.08
CA THR A 124 3.88 -12.69 5.76
C THR A 124 5.34 -13.08 6.02
N THR A 125 6.30 -12.31 5.50
CA THR A 125 7.73 -12.56 5.72
C THR A 125 8.07 -12.61 7.21
N LEU A 126 7.56 -11.63 7.97
CA LEU A 126 7.73 -11.59 9.42
C LEU A 126 7.07 -12.80 10.12
N GLY A 127 5.85 -13.15 9.72
CA GLY A 127 5.09 -14.26 10.27
C GLY A 127 5.77 -15.61 10.02
N VAL A 128 6.33 -15.83 8.83
CA VAL A 128 7.14 -17.01 8.51
C VAL A 128 8.38 -17.04 9.39
N GLY A 129 9.12 -15.93 9.51
CA GLY A 129 10.31 -15.85 10.36
C GLY A 129 10.01 -16.18 11.83
N LEU A 130 8.95 -15.58 12.41
CA LEU A 130 8.51 -15.89 13.78
C LEU A 130 8.04 -17.35 13.94
N SER A 131 7.38 -17.90 12.94
CA SER A 131 6.95 -19.30 12.96
C SER A 131 8.15 -20.26 12.97
N LEU A 132 9.19 -19.95 12.18
CA LEU A 132 10.43 -20.72 12.20
C LEU A 132 11.11 -20.66 13.57
N TYR A 133 11.17 -19.49 14.21
CA TYR A 133 11.65 -19.36 15.59
C TYR A 133 10.88 -20.24 16.58
N LEU A 134 9.54 -20.29 16.47
CA LEU A 134 8.72 -21.11 17.35
C LEU A 134 8.93 -22.61 17.10
N ILE A 135 9.05 -23.02 15.84
CA ILE A 135 9.30 -24.43 15.48
C ILE A 135 10.64 -24.89 16.03
N ASP A 136 11.64 -24.06 15.85
CA ASP A 136 13.00 -24.29 16.30
C ASP A 136 13.06 -24.46 17.83
N PHE A 137 12.46 -23.51 18.56
CA PHE A 137 12.34 -23.56 20.01
C PHE A 137 11.55 -24.77 20.54
N LEU A 138 10.41 -25.11 19.92
CA LEU A 138 9.51 -26.16 20.42
C LEU A 138 9.89 -27.58 20.01
N PHE A 139 10.58 -27.76 18.87
CA PHE A 139 10.83 -29.08 18.30
C PHE A 139 12.32 -29.36 18.09
N VAL A 140 13.09 -28.39 17.58
CA VAL A 140 14.51 -28.61 17.26
C VAL A 140 15.35 -28.59 18.53
N ALA A 141 15.14 -27.60 19.41
CA ALA A 141 15.86 -27.48 20.68
C ALA A 141 15.72 -28.69 21.61
N PRO A 142 14.49 -29.16 21.90
CA PRO A 142 14.32 -30.28 22.82
C PRO A 142 14.88 -31.57 22.23
N TRP A 143 14.78 -31.75 20.90
CA TRP A 143 15.30 -32.93 20.23
C TRP A 143 16.84 -32.94 20.16
N GLY A 144 17.47 -31.77 19.99
CA GLY A 144 18.92 -31.61 20.05
C GLY A 144 19.49 -31.88 21.44
N ALA A 145 18.82 -31.38 22.49
CA ALA A 145 19.20 -31.59 23.88
C ALA A 145 19.11 -33.06 24.33
N ILE A 146 18.16 -33.83 23.78
CA ILE A 146 18.06 -35.29 24.02
C ILE A 146 19.27 -36.03 23.41
N GLY A 147 19.78 -35.57 22.28
CA GLY A 147 20.94 -36.17 21.60
C GLY A 147 22.30 -35.72 22.14
N ASN A 148 22.39 -34.53 22.74
CA ASN A 148 23.60 -33.98 23.34
C ASN A 148 23.24 -32.97 24.46
N PRO A 149 23.42 -33.32 25.75
CA PRO A 149 23.04 -32.47 26.89
C PRO A 149 23.79 -31.14 26.99
N SER A 150 24.95 -31.02 26.33
CA SER A 150 25.76 -29.79 26.28
C SER A 150 25.39 -28.88 25.10
N TYR A 151 24.32 -29.19 24.36
CA TYR A 151 23.90 -28.42 23.19
C TYR A 151 23.18 -27.13 23.61
N ASN A 152 23.89 -26.01 23.48
CA ASN A 152 23.36 -24.69 23.80
C ASN A 152 22.79 -24.04 22.53
N HIS A 153 21.50 -24.25 22.28
CA HIS A 153 20.83 -23.78 21.06
C HIS A 153 20.92 -22.27 20.86
N LEU A 154 20.81 -21.49 21.94
CA LEU A 154 20.82 -20.02 21.88
C LEU A 154 22.19 -19.44 21.47
N GLU A 155 23.25 -20.26 21.52
CA GLU A 155 24.63 -19.84 21.29
C GLU A 155 25.24 -20.47 20.03
N ASN A 156 24.48 -21.37 19.37
CA ASN A 156 24.98 -22.09 18.22
C ASN A 156 24.80 -21.27 16.94
N SER A 157 25.85 -20.53 16.57
CA SER A 157 25.89 -19.70 15.36
C SER A 157 25.65 -20.48 14.07
N ASP A 158 25.80 -21.80 14.08
CA ASP A 158 25.71 -22.67 12.90
C ASP A 158 24.28 -23.19 12.64
N ASP A 159 23.28 -22.74 13.42
CA ASP A 159 21.89 -23.12 13.19
C ASP A 159 21.30 -22.34 12.00
N GLU A 160 21.36 -22.97 10.83
CA GLU A 160 20.82 -22.46 9.57
C GLU A 160 19.34 -22.05 9.69
N LEU A 161 18.55 -22.73 10.54
CA LEU A 161 17.13 -22.40 10.70
C LEU A 161 16.95 -21.08 11.45
N MET A 162 17.73 -20.84 12.52
CA MET A 162 17.74 -19.57 13.24
C MET A 162 18.24 -18.41 12.38
N GLN A 163 19.25 -18.63 11.55
CA GLN A 163 19.76 -17.58 10.65
C GLN A 163 18.69 -17.17 9.63
N ILE A 164 18.01 -18.15 9.01
CA ILE A 164 16.92 -17.88 8.07
C ILE A 164 15.75 -17.20 8.79
N ALA A 165 15.36 -17.69 9.98
CA ALA A 165 14.29 -17.11 10.78
C ALA A 165 14.58 -15.65 11.15
N GLY A 166 15.80 -15.37 11.63
CA GLY A 166 16.28 -14.03 11.96
C GLY A 166 16.28 -13.10 10.75
N GLY A 167 16.78 -13.57 9.61
CA GLY A 167 16.78 -12.83 8.35
C GLY A 167 15.37 -12.45 7.89
N LEU A 168 14.41 -13.38 7.99
CA LEU A 168 13.01 -13.12 7.64
C LEU A 168 12.32 -12.14 8.61
N VAL A 169 12.59 -12.24 9.92
CA VAL A 169 12.05 -11.28 10.90
C VAL A 169 12.59 -9.88 10.64
N ILE A 170 13.92 -9.74 10.50
CA ILE A 170 14.56 -8.45 10.24
C ILE A 170 14.08 -7.88 8.90
N GLY A 171 14.06 -8.70 7.85
CA GLY A 171 13.58 -8.31 6.52
C GLY A 171 12.11 -7.90 6.53
N GLY A 172 11.26 -8.62 7.26
CA GLY A 172 9.85 -8.26 7.44
C GLY A 172 9.65 -6.92 8.16
N LEU A 173 10.42 -6.66 9.24
CA LEU A 173 10.39 -5.39 9.96
C LEU A 173 10.85 -4.21 9.10
N ILE A 174 11.96 -4.38 8.35
CA ILE A 174 12.44 -3.37 7.40
C ILE A 174 11.39 -3.13 6.31
N GLY A 175 10.80 -4.21 5.78
CA GLY A 175 9.72 -4.15 4.80
C GLY A 175 8.51 -3.34 5.28
N LEU A 176 8.09 -3.55 6.53
CA LEU A 176 7.02 -2.76 7.16
C LEU A 176 7.41 -1.29 7.34
N GLY A 177 8.64 -1.00 7.76
CA GLY A 177 9.12 0.37 7.87
C GLY A 177 9.11 1.10 6.52
N ALA A 178 9.64 0.45 5.48
CA ALA A 178 9.66 0.98 4.12
C ALA A 178 8.25 1.15 3.54
N SER A 179 7.35 0.19 3.78
CA SER A 179 5.97 0.27 3.30
C SER A 179 5.22 1.46 3.90
N ARG A 180 5.48 1.82 5.16
CA ARG A 180 4.89 3.00 5.82
C ARG A 180 5.31 4.31 5.15
N ILE A 181 6.58 4.44 4.77
CA ILE A 181 7.08 5.62 4.05
C ILE A 181 6.39 5.73 2.70
N ILE A 182 6.32 4.64 1.93
CA ILE A 182 5.66 4.62 0.62
C ILE A 182 4.18 5.00 0.76
N GLN A 183 3.49 4.39 1.72
CA GLN A 183 2.07 4.63 1.95
C GLN A 183 1.80 6.05 2.49
N ALA A 184 2.73 6.69 3.18
CA ALA A 184 2.58 8.10 3.56
C ALA A 184 2.59 9.04 2.34
N VAL A 185 3.31 8.67 1.28
CA VAL A 185 3.49 9.50 0.09
C VAL A 185 2.35 9.34 -0.91
N LEU A 186 1.81 8.14 -1.06
CA LEU A 186 0.75 7.84 -2.05
C LEU A 186 -0.45 8.79 -1.97
N PRO A 187 -1.02 9.09 -0.78
CA PRO A 187 -2.15 9.99 -0.67
C PRO A 187 -1.86 11.42 -1.14
N ILE A 188 -0.63 11.90 -0.90
CA ILE A 188 -0.15 13.23 -1.29
C ILE A 188 -0.16 13.35 -2.81
N SER A 189 0.50 12.41 -3.49
CA SER A 189 0.58 12.40 -4.95
C SER A 189 -0.80 12.32 -5.61
N TYR A 190 -1.70 11.47 -5.09
CA TYR A 190 -3.03 11.36 -5.65
C TYR A 190 -3.88 12.61 -5.38
N GLY A 191 -3.93 13.10 -4.14
CA GLY A 191 -4.74 14.26 -3.77
C GLY A 191 -4.30 15.54 -4.49
N ALA A 192 -2.99 15.74 -4.66
CA ALA A 192 -2.46 16.86 -5.44
C ALA A 192 -2.93 16.81 -6.91
N ARG A 193 -2.87 15.63 -7.55
CA ARG A 193 -3.35 15.46 -8.93
C ARG A 193 -4.86 15.61 -9.04
N HIS A 194 -5.61 15.11 -8.06
CA HIS A 194 -7.06 15.21 -8.02
C HIS A 194 -7.48 16.68 -7.87
N ASN A 195 -6.98 17.38 -6.86
CA ASN A 195 -7.32 18.78 -6.60
C ASN A 195 -6.89 19.69 -7.77
N LYS A 196 -5.73 19.44 -8.36
CA LYS A 196 -5.28 20.17 -9.56
C LYS A 196 -6.23 19.94 -10.74
N ALA A 197 -6.59 18.69 -11.03
CA ALA A 197 -7.50 18.39 -12.14
C ALA A 197 -8.90 18.98 -11.93
N LEU A 198 -9.40 18.98 -10.69
CA LEU A 198 -10.66 19.61 -10.32
C LEU A 198 -10.61 21.13 -10.50
N ARG A 199 -9.55 21.77 -9.99
CA ARG A 199 -9.35 23.21 -10.11
C ARG A 199 -9.25 23.66 -11.58
N ASP A 200 -8.42 22.96 -12.35
CA ASP A 200 -8.18 23.27 -13.77
C ASP A 200 -9.49 23.09 -14.57
N GLY A 201 -10.27 22.03 -14.31
CA GLY A 201 -11.55 21.79 -14.99
C GLY A 201 -12.67 22.75 -14.58
N LEU A 202 -12.62 23.32 -13.37
CA LEU A 202 -13.53 24.38 -12.94
C LEU A 202 -13.08 25.77 -13.42
N GLY A 203 -11.91 25.90 -14.04
CA GLY A 203 -11.40 27.18 -14.52
C GLY A 203 -11.05 28.17 -13.40
N ILE A 204 -10.69 27.66 -12.22
CA ILE A 204 -10.24 28.49 -11.09
C ILE A 204 -8.76 28.85 -11.31
N GLN A 205 -8.43 30.15 -11.33
CA GLN A 205 -7.07 30.62 -11.61
C GLN A 205 -6.05 30.21 -10.53
N LYS A 206 -4.78 30.21 -10.94
CA LYS A 206 -3.67 29.54 -10.28
C LYS A 206 -3.05 30.38 -9.16
N ASP A 207 -3.29 30.01 -7.92
CA ASP A 207 -2.50 30.51 -6.80
C ASP A 207 -1.14 29.78 -6.81
N GLY A 208 -0.04 30.54 -6.73
CA GLY A 208 1.34 30.08 -6.96
C GLY A 208 1.92 29.03 -5.99
N SER A 209 1.11 28.31 -5.21
CA SER A 209 1.55 27.26 -4.27
C SER A 209 1.80 25.89 -4.92
N ASP A 210 1.60 25.78 -6.23
CA ASP A 210 1.26 24.52 -6.90
C ASP A 210 2.39 23.82 -7.69
N GLY A 211 3.65 24.14 -7.40
CA GLY A 211 4.82 23.59 -8.07
C GLY A 211 5.21 22.16 -7.69
N PHE A 212 4.33 21.37 -7.05
CA PHE A 212 4.70 20.04 -6.57
C PHE A 212 3.99 18.92 -7.36
N ALA A 213 4.70 18.34 -8.32
CA ALA A 213 4.32 17.08 -8.95
C ALA A 213 5.29 15.98 -8.51
N LEU A 214 4.77 15.04 -7.70
CA LEU A 214 5.50 13.85 -7.24
C LEU A 214 4.91 12.60 -7.91
N SER A 215 5.71 11.94 -8.72
CA SER A 215 5.41 10.64 -9.33
C SER A 215 6.19 9.54 -8.61
N VAL A 216 5.51 8.59 -7.98
CA VAL A 216 6.13 7.43 -7.33
C VAL A 216 5.76 6.16 -8.09
N ALA A 217 6.76 5.35 -8.45
CA ALA A 217 6.62 4.06 -9.09
C ALA A 217 7.36 2.99 -8.28
N LEU A 218 6.77 1.81 -8.16
CA LEU A 218 7.43 0.62 -7.62
C LEU A 218 8.01 -0.18 -8.76
N VAL A 219 9.32 -0.43 -8.70
CA VAL A 219 10.04 -1.23 -9.69
C VAL A 219 10.55 -2.48 -8.98
N PRO A 220 10.19 -3.69 -9.43
CA PRO A 220 10.80 -4.91 -8.91
C PRO A 220 12.28 -4.91 -9.28
N VAL A 221 13.15 -5.11 -8.29
CA VAL A 221 14.60 -5.19 -8.49
C VAL A 221 15.06 -6.58 -8.13
N LEU A 222 15.64 -7.25 -9.12
CA LEU A 222 16.36 -8.50 -8.94
C LEU A 222 17.83 -8.15 -8.72
N SER A 223 18.35 -8.41 -7.52
CA SER A 223 19.79 -8.33 -7.26
C SER A 223 20.38 -9.73 -7.24
N ALA A 224 21.36 -9.94 -8.11
CA ALA A 224 22.05 -11.23 -8.28
C ALA A 224 23.42 -11.27 -7.59
N ASP A 225 23.71 -10.31 -6.70
CA ASP A 225 24.96 -10.31 -5.94
C ASP A 225 24.84 -11.25 -4.73
N ARG A 226 25.18 -12.52 -4.99
CA ARG A 226 25.42 -13.63 -4.04
C ARG A 226 24.24 -14.37 -3.41
N GLU A 227 23.04 -13.80 -3.33
CA GLU A 227 21.80 -14.54 -3.04
C GLU A 227 20.65 -13.99 -3.88
N LEU A 228 19.73 -14.86 -4.31
CA LEU A 228 18.59 -14.47 -5.13
C LEU A 228 17.63 -13.62 -4.28
N SER A 229 17.88 -12.32 -4.24
CA SER A 229 17.11 -11.37 -3.44
C SER A 229 16.05 -10.70 -4.31
N LEU A 230 14.79 -10.88 -3.91
CA LEU A 230 13.64 -10.22 -4.51
C LEU A 230 13.41 -8.91 -3.75
N GLY A 231 13.82 -7.80 -4.36
CA GLY A 231 13.68 -6.46 -3.80
C GLY A 231 12.63 -5.63 -4.54
N PHE A 232 12.14 -4.58 -3.89
CA PHE A 232 11.36 -3.54 -4.54
C PHE A 232 12.10 -2.22 -4.39
N ALA A 233 12.34 -1.52 -5.50
CA ALA A 233 12.84 -0.15 -5.48
C ALA A 233 11.68 0.83 -5.64
N VAL A 234 11.75 1.91 -4.88
CA VAL A 234 10.83 3.04 -4.98
C VAL A 234 11.51 4.08 -5.85
N ALA A 235 11.03 4.24 -7.08
CA ALA A 235 11.43 5.34 -7.94
C ALA A 235 10.49 6.52 -7.68
N SER A 236 11.03 7.65 -7.26
CA SER A 236 10.26 8.89 -7.18
C SER A 236 10.86 9.93 -8.13
N ARG A 237 10.00 10.61 -8.89
CA ARG A 237 10.35 11.75 -9.73
C ARG A 237 9.65 12.98 -9.17
N VAL A 238 10.46 13.96 -8.80
CA VAL A 238 10.02 15.30 -8.40
C VAL A 238 10.27 16.23 -9.59
N SER A 239 9.24 16.97 -10.01
CA SER A 239 9.38 18.03 -11.02
C SER A 239 8.85 19.34 -10.46
N PHE A 240 9.66 20.38 -10.61
CA PHE A 240 9.40 21.77 -10.24
C PHE A 240 9.00 22.58 -11.49
#